data_AF-B1J6W4-F1
#
_entry.id   AF-B1J6W4-F1
#
_cell.length_a   1.000
_cell.length_b   1.000
_cell.length_c   1.000
_cell.angle_alpha   90.00
_cell.angle_beta   90.00
_cell.angle_gamma   90.00
#
_symmetry.space_group_name_H-M   'P 1'
#
loop_
_entity.id
_entity.type
_entity.pdbx_description
1 polymer ?
#
loop_
_entity_poly.entity_id
_entity_poly.type
_entity_poly.pdbx_seq_one_letter_code
_entity_poly.pdbx_strand_id
1 'polypeptide(L)'
;MAVAPVWFANAKKRAHELAKAYEQRHDSFERLKDEQLRIFARTDAASYLTLLGEHVRSAYGDNQEAGWLPSAGSTYSDLEFFETLIRHDRSARRFKSLTEVPEFLREEFEDWSDADFRAHAEDLREASRNGYAGLEESRIIMEDEPECEDFFERLYNWPGEAGAPERELAQAEVLVDNLHSGWKRCQKAGLALLHPANYDSPDYDPSLIAALMEE
;
A
#
# COMPACT_ATOMS: atom_id res chain seq x y z
N MET A 1 5.04 32.25 18.11
CA MET A 1 4.81 31.01 17.35
C MET A 1 3.41 31.08 16.79
N ALA A 2 3.27 31.11 15.46
CA ALA A 2 1.96 30.95 14.83
C ALA A 2 1.49 29.50 15.04
N VAL A 3 0.19 29.30 15.27
CA VAL A 3 -0.40 27.97 15.49
C VAL A 3 -1.02 27.48 14.19
N ALA A 4 -0.90 26.19 13.89
CA ALA A 4 -1.52 25.59 12.73
C ALA A 4 -3.04 25.85 12.70
N PRO A 5 -3.62 26.23 11.54
CA PRO A 5 -5.04 26.49 11.45
C PRO A 5 -5.85 25.19 11.63
N VAL A 6 -7.09 25.32 12.13
CA VAL A 6 -7.96 24.18 12.47
C VAL A 6 -8.15 23.20 11.30
N TRP A 7 -8.27 23.71 10.06
CA TRP A 7 -8.41 22.86 8.88
C TRP A 7 -7.18 21.98 8.65
N PHE A 8 -5.97 22.49 8.91
CA PHE A 8 -4.72 21.76 8.72
C PHE A 8 -4.60 20.65 9.76
N ALA A 9 -4.88 20.98 11.03
CA ALA A 9 -4.90 20.00 12.11
C ALA A 9 -5.91 18.87 11.86
N ASN A 10 -7.12 19.21 11.39
CA ASN A 10 -8.15 18.22 11.07
C ASN A 10 -7.76 17.33 9.87
N ALA A 11 -7.23 17.93 8.81
CA ALA A 11 -6.79 17.18 7.63
C ALA A 11 -5.62 16.24 7.98
N LYS A 12 -4.65 16.72 8.76
CA LYS A 12 -3.53 15.93 9.27
C LYS A 12 -3.99 14.76 10.13
N LYS A 13 -4.96 15.00 11.03
CA LYS A 13 -5.57 13.94 11.84
C LYS A 13 -6.18 12.84 10.96
N ARG A 14 -6.89 13.22 9.90
CA ARG A 14 -7.47 12.24 8.95
C ARG A 14 -6.39 11.46 8.20
N ALA A 15 -5.30 12.12 7.81
CA ALA A 15 -4.15 11.45 7.20
C ALA A 15 -3.51 10.43 8.16
N HIS A 16 -3.36 10.75 9.45
CA HIS A 16 -2.90 9.78 10.45
C HIS A 16 -3.85 8.58 10.60
N GLU A 17 -5.16 8.81 10.58
CA GLU A 17 -6.15 7.74 10.68
C GLU A 17 -6.05 6.78 9.48
N LEU A 18 -5.85 7.32 8.28
CA LEU A 18 -5.62 6.53 7.06
C LEU A 18 -4.32 5.74 7.14
N ALA A 19 -3.20 6.39 7.47
CA ALA A 19 -1.90 5.73 7.60
C ALA A 19 -1.94 4.60 8.62
N LYS A 20 -2.52 4.84 9.80
CA LYS A 20 -2.69 3.83 10.84
C LYS A 20 -3.54 2.65 10.39
N ALA A 21 -4.61 2.90 9.63
CA ALA A 21 -5.45 1.83 9.09
C ALA A 21 -4.70 0.97 8.07
N TYR A 22 -3.85 1.59 7.24
CA TYR A 22 -2.97 0.87 6.32
C TYR A 22 -1.92 0.04 7.05
N GLU A 23 -1.22 0.62 8.03
CA GLU A 23 -0.25 -0.10 8.89
C GLU A 23 -0.88 -1.32 9.57
N GLN A 24 -2.09 -1.18 10.12
CA GLN A 24 -2.81 -2.30 10.73
C GLN A 24 -3.13 -3.44 9.74
N ARG A 25 -3.46 -3.10 8.49
CA ARG A 25 -3.66 -4.08 7.42
C ARG A 25 -2.35 -4.76 7.05
N HIS A 26 -1.27 -3.98 6.91
CA HIS A 26 0.08 -4.48 6.64
C HIS A 26 0.55 -5.46 7.73
N ASP A 27 0.45 -5.09 9.00
CA ASP A 27 0.81 -5.96 10.14
C ASP A 27 -0.03 -7.23 10.22
N SER A 28 -1.30 -7.14 9.80
CA SER A 28 -2.18 -8.31 9.73
C SER A 28 -1.80 -9.24 8.59
N PHE A 29 -1.44 -8.69 7.42
CA PHE A 29 -0.93 -9.45 6.30
C PHE A 29 0.39 -10.15 6.64
N GLU A 30 1.37 -9.46 7.22
CA GLU A 30 2.66 -10.06 7.57
C GLU A 30 2.49 -11.25 8.54
N ARG A 31 1.62 -11.13 9.55
CA ARG A 31 1.29 -12.25 10.45
C ARG A 31 0.64 -13.43 9.74
N LEU A 32 -0.31 -13.17 8.84
CA LEU A 32 -0.96 -14.22 8.04
C LEU A 32 0.06 -14.89 7.12
N LYS A 33 0.89 -14.10 6.45
CA LYS A 33 1.93 -14.57 5.52
C LYS A 33 2.91 -15.47 6.25
N ASP A 34 3.43 -15.07 7.40
CA ASP A 34 4.35 -15.88 8.21
C ASP A 34 3.75 -17.24 8.60
N GLU A 35 2.47 -17.28 8.95
CA GLU A 35 1.76 -18.52 9.24
C GLU A 35 1.63 -19.40 7.99
N GLN A 36 1.16 -18.83 6.88
CA GLN A 36 0.97 -19.57 5.63
C GLN A 36 2.30 -20.07 5.04
N LEU A 37 3.38 -19.29 5.12
CA LEU A 37 4.71 -19.69 4.66
C LEU A 37 5.26 -20.90 5.44
N ARG A 38 4.90 -21.05 6.72
CA ARG A 38 5.27 -22.23 7.51
C ARG A 38 4.46 -23.46 7.08
N ILE A 39 3.17 -23.28 6.82
CA ILE A 39 2.26 -24.35 6.39
C ILE A 39 2.64 -24.87 5.00
N PHE A 40 2.90 -23.97 4.07
CA PHE A 40 3.18 -24.27 2.66
C PHE A 40 4.67 -24.27 2.32
N ALA A 41 5.53 -24.45 3.33
CA ALA A 41 6.98 -24.35 3.13
C ALA A 41 7.44 -25.25 1.97
N ARG A 42 8.18 -24.65 1.02
CA ARG A 42 8.73 -25.32 -0.19
C ARG A 42 7.68 -25.75 -1.21
N THR A 43 6.53 -25.07 -1.28
CA THR A 43 5.56 -25.25 -2.36
C THR A 43 5.39 -23.98 -3.19
N ASP A 44 4.73 -24.11 -4.35
CA ASP A 44 4.37 -22.99 -5.22
C ASP A 44 3.52 -21.94 -4.47
N ALA A 45 2.64 -22.39 -3.57
CA ALA A 45 1.82 -21.53 -2.71
C ALA A 45 2.66 -20.64 -1.78
N ALA A 46 3.80 -21.12 -1.28
CA ALA A 46 4.73 -20.30 -0.50
C ALA A 46 5.58 -19.38 -1.39
N SER A 47 5.97 -19.82 -2.58
CA SER A 47 6.68 -18.98 -3.56
C SER A 47 5.84 -17.76 -3.94
N TYR A 48 4.55 -17.97 -4.26
CA TYR A 48 3.61 -16.89 -4.55
C TYR A 48 3.50 -15.90 -3.38
N LEU A 49 3.32 -16.38 -2.14
CA LEU A 49 3.21 -15.50 -0.98
C LEU A 49 4.51 -14.76 -0.65
N THR A 50 5.66 -15.34 -1.00
CA THR A 50 6.96 -14.67 -0.85
C THR A 50 7.05 -13.49 -1.82
N LEU A 51 6.73 -13.72 -3.09
CA LEU A 51 6.69 -12.69 -4.13
C LEU A 51 5.67 -11.59 -3.79
N LEU A 52 4.45 -11.97 -3.39
CA LEU A 52 3.45 -11.00 -2.93
C LEU A 52 3.97 -10.17 -1.75
N GLY A 53 4.69 -10.79 -0.82
CA GLY A 53 5.32 -10.08 0.30
C GLY A 53 6.40 -9.08 -0.12
N GLU A 54 7.13 -9.35 -1.21
CA GLU A 54 8.08 -8.40 -1.79
C GLU A 54 7.37 -7.21 -2.41
N HIS A 55 6.31 -7.44 -3.18
CA HIS A 55 5.49 -6.37 -3.76
C HIS A 55 4.75 -5.55 -2.71
N VAL A 56 4.21 -6.17 -1.65
CA VAL A 56 3.59 -5.43 -0.54
C VAL A 56 4.62 -4.54 0.17
N ARG A 57 5.86 -5.01 0.33
CA ARG A 57 6.94 -4.19 0.89
C ARG A 57 7.28 -3.01 -0.01
N SER A 58 7.34 -3.23 -1.33
CA SER A 58 7.55 -2.15 -2.30
C SER A 58 6.40 -1.13 -2.23
N ALA A 59 5.16 -1.61 -2.30
CA ALA A 59 3.95 -0.80 -2.22
C ALA A 59 3.85 0.02 -0.93
N TYR A 60 4.41 -0.47 0.18
CA TYR A 60 4.53 0.32 1.41
C TYR A 60 5.42 1.55 1.18
N GLY A 61 6.60 1.36 0.58
CA GLY A 61 7.53 2.44 0.22
C GLY A 61 6.91 3.40 -0.80
N ASP A 62 6.25 2.85 -1.82
CA ASP A 62 5.57 3.65 -2.84
C ASP A 62 4.44 4.51 -2.26
N ASN A 63 3.73 4.01 -1.24
CA ASN A 63 2.75 4.80 -0.49
C ASN A 63 3.40 5.92 0.35
N GLN A 64 4.62 5.73 0.85
CA GLN A 64 5.38 6.81 1.51
C GLN A 64 5.77 7.88 0.48
N GLU A 65 6.29 7.46 -0.67
CA GLU A 65 6.71 8.37 -1.75
C GLU A 65 5.52 9.16 -2.32
N ALA A 66 4.38 8.48 -2.48
CA ALA A 66 3.11 9.09 -2.87
C ALA A 66 2.54 10.07 -1.84
N GLY A 67 3.02 10.04 -0.60
CA GLY A 67 2.59 10.92 0.50
C GLY A 67 1.45 10.36 1.34
N TRP A 68 1.01 9.12 1.11
CA TRP A 68 -0.07 8.45 1.85
C TRP A 68 0.33 7.84 3.18
N LEU A 69 1.64 7.60 3.35
CA LEU A 69 2.23 7.18 4.61
C LEU A 69 3.32 8.18 5.04
N PRO A 70 3.53 8.34 6.35
CA PRO A 70 4.70 9.05 6.85
C PRO A 70 5.99 8.30 6.48
N SER A 71 7.01 9.06 6.09
CA SER A 71 8.38 8.62 5.80
C SER A 71 9.09 8.05 7.04
N ALA A 72 8.77 8.54 8.24
CA ALA A 72 9.38 8.10 9.49
C ALA A 72 8.34 7.92 10.61
N GLY A 73 8.25 6.70 11.14
CA GLY A 73 7.31 6.35 12.21
C GLY A 73 5.86 6.25 11.71
N SER A 74 4.90 6.40 12.62
CA SER A 74 3.46 6.23 12.33
C SER A 74 2.67 7.54 12.30
N THR A 75 3.36 8.68 12.38
CA THR A 75 2.72 10.00 12.38
C THR A 75 3.51 11.03 11.57
N TYR A 76 2.85 11.67 10.62
CA TYR A 76 3.27 12.93 10.02
C TYR A 76 3.73 14.00 11.03
N SER A 77 4.90 14.59 10.77
CA SER A 77 5.23 15.93 11.29
C SER A 77 4.38 17.00 10.61
N ASP A 78 4.45 18.26 11.06
CA ASP A 78 3.70 19.35 10.41
C ASP A 78 4.28 19.66 9.02
N LEU A 79 5.62 19.71 8.90
CA LEU A 79 6.30 19.87 7.63
C LEU A 79 5.97 18.73 6.67
N GLU A 80 6.08 17.49 7.13
CA GLU A 80 5.83 16.32 6.29
C GLU A 80 4.38 16.25 5.79
N PHE A 81 3.41 16.58 6.65
CA PHE A 81 2.02 16.67 6.21
C PHE A 81 1.82 17.78 5.17
N PHE A 82 2.50 18.93 5.33
CA PHE A 82 2.47 19.99 4.32
C PHE A 82 3.06 19.52 3.00
N GLU A 83 4.18 18.79 3.01
CA GLU A 83 4.74 18.20 1.79
C GLU A 83 3.79 17.17 1.15
N THR A 84 3.06 16.37 1.92
CA THR A 84 1.98 15.53 1.40
C THR A 84 0.91 16.35 0.67
N LEU A 85 0.56 17.55 1.15
CA LEU A 85 -0.36 18.42 0.42
C LEU A 85 0.22 18.87 -0.92
N ILE A 86 1.53 19.07 -1.02
CA ILE A 86 2.23 19.40 -2.27
C ILE A 86 2.25 18.19 -3.21
N ARG A 87 2.62 17.00 -2.71
CA ARG A 87 2.58 15.73 -3.47
C ARG A 87 1.22 15.52 -4.13
N HIS A 88 0.15 15.82 -3.41
CA HIS A 88 -1.22 15.68 -3.90
C HIS A 88 -1.70 16.86 -4.78
N ASP A 89 -0.94 17.97 -4.89
CA ASP A 89 -1.23 19.11 -5.76
C ASP A 89 -0.64 18.92 -7.17
N ARG A 90 -1.17 17.93 -7.88
CA ARG A 90 -0.57 17.42 -9.12
C ARG A 90 -0.58 18.38 -10.30
N SER A 91 -1.60 19.23 -10.39
CA SER A 91 -1.72 20.22 -11.46
C SER A 91 -0.98 21.52 -11.16
N ALA A 92 -0.13 21.51 -10.12
CA ALA A 92 0.57 22.66 -9.58
C ALA A 92 -0.37 23.87 -9.47
N ARG A 93 -1.61 23.66 -8.99
CA ARG A 93 -2.60 24.74 -8.85
C ARG A 93 -2.30 25.57 -7.61
N ARG A 94 -1.68 24.94 -6.61
CA ARG A 94 -1.29 25.51 -5.32
C ARG A 94 0.24 25.42 -5.15
N PHE A 95 0.75 25.99 -4.07
CA PHE A 95 2.15 25.84 -3.66
C PHE A 95 3.17 26.16 -4.78
N LYS A 96 2.99 27.31 -5.43
CA LYS A 96 3.83 27.87 -6.50
C LYS A 96 4.91 28.81 -5.99
N SER A 97 4.80 29.28 -4.75
CA SER A 97 5.76 30.18 -4.12
C SER A 97 5.70 30.10 -2.60
N LEU A 98 6.70 30.70 -1.94
CA LEU A 98 6.80 30.77 -0.49
C LEU A 98 5.62 31.50 0.15
N THR A 99 4.89 32.32 -0.60
CA THR A 99 3.68 33.00 -0.10
C THR A 99 2.55 32.03 0.27
N GLU A 100 2.55 30.83 -0.32
CA GLU A 100 1.58 29.78 -0.04
C GLU A 100 2.00 28.85 1.10
N VAL A 101 3.22 29.02 1.63
CA VAL A 101 3.67 28.32 2.84
C VAL A 101 2.91 28.90 4.05
N PRO A 102 2.23 28.06 4.85
CA PRO A 102 1.57 28.49 6.06
C PRO A 102 2.54 29.19 7.01
N GLU A 103 2.08 30.26 7.68
CA GLU A 103 2.94 31.10 8.51
C GLU A 103 3.72 30.33 9.58
N PHE A 104 3.10 29.30 10.17
CA PHE A 104 3.72 28.47 11.20
C PHE A 104 4.82 27.51 10.69
N LEU A 105 4.98 27.38 9.36
CA LEU A 105 6.03 26.59 8.72
C LEU A 105 7.08 27.45 8.01
N ARG A 106 6.96 28.78 8.00
CA ARG A 106 7.87 29.64 7.23
C ARG A 106 9.32 29.57 7.68
N GLU A 107 9.56 29.29 8.94
CA GLU A 107 10.92 29.13 9.50
C GLU A 107 11.67 27.97 8.83
N GLU A 108 10.97 26.89 8.44
CA GLU A 108 11.56 25.75 7.73
C GLU A 108 12.09 26.12 6.32
N PHE A 109 11.66 27.27 5.78
CA PHE A 109 11.99 27.75 4.43
C PHE A 109 12.64 29.15 4.44
N GLU A 110 13.16 29.62 5.57
CA GLU A 110 13.58 31.02 5.73
C GLU A 110 14.71 31.44 4.76
N ASP A 111 15.61 30.51 4.45
CA ASP A 111 16.75 30.73 3.56
C ASP A 111 16.46 30.43 2.08
N TRP A 112 15.23 30.02 1.76
CA TRP A 112 14.87 29.56 0.42
C TRP A 112 14.46 30.73 -0.45
N SER A 113 14.79 30.66 -1.74
CA SER A 113 14.15 31.50 -2.75
C SER A 113 12.85 30.86 -3.26
N ASP A 114 12.00 31.66 -3.91
CA ASP A 114 10.84 31.13 -4.65
C ASP A 114 11.25 30.12 -5.74
N ALA A 115 12.48 30.21 -6.26
CA ALA A 115 12.99 29.23 -7.22
C ALA A 115 13.29 27.89 -6.54
N ASP A 116 13.94 27.92 -5.38
CA ASP A 116 14.27 26.71 -4.60
C ASP A 116 12.99 26.01 -4.13
N PHE A 117 12.01 26.77 -3.63
CA PHE A 117 10.72 26.22 -3.23
C PHE A 117 9.97 25.55 -4.39
N ARG A 118 9.98 26.16 -5.59
CA ARG A 118 9.36 25.56 -6.77
C ARG A 118 10.06 24.28 -7.20
N ALA A 119 11.39 24.24 -7.14
CA ALA A 119 12.15 23.04 -7.48
C ALA A 119 11.77 21.89 -6.52
N HIS A 120 11.82 22.13 -5.20
CA HIS A 120 11.39 21.16 -4.20
C HIS A 120 9.94 20.71 -4.38
N ALA A 121 9.03 21.65 -4.65
CA ALA A 121 7.63 21.31 -4.87
C ALA A 121 7.43 20.45 -6.13
N GLU A 122 8.24 20.63 -7.17
CA GLU A 122 8.21 19.76 -8.34
C GLU A 122 8.80 18.38 -8.03
N ASP A 123 9.92 18.31 -7.31
CA ASP A 123 10.52 17.04 -6.87
C ASP A 123 9.53 16.22 -6.04
N LEU A 124 8.75 16.88 -5.16
CA LEU A 124 7.69 16.23 -4.39
C LEU A 124 6.56 15.71 -5.28
N ARG A 125 6.14 16.47 -6.30
CA ARG A 125 5.10 16.01 -7.24
C ARG A 125 5.60 14.85 -8.09
N GLU A 126 6.87 14.87 -8.49
CA GLU A 126 7.52 13.78 -9.23
C GLU A 126 7.62 12.52 -8.39
N ALA A 127 8.10 12.62 -7.14
CA ALA A 127 8.08 11.52 -6.20
C ALA A 127 6.66 10.93 -6.05
N SER A 128 5.64 11.79 -5.98
CA SER A 128 4.26 11.30 -5.93
C SER A 128 3.88 10.49 -7.17
N ARG A 129 4.20 10.98 -8.38
CA ARG A 129 3.99 10.25 -9.65
C ARG A 129 4.69 8.89 -9.64
N ASN A 130 5.95 8.86 -9.21
CA ASN A 130 6.74 7.63 -9.15
C ASN A 130 6.14 6.62 -8.18
N GLY A 131 5.71 7.05 -6.99
CA GLY A 131 5.01 6.17 -6.04
C GLY A 131 3.72 5.59 -6.61
N TYR A 132 2.91 6.38 -7.33
CA TYR A 132 1.73 5.83 -8.00
C TYR A 132 2.08 4.84 -9.11
N ALA A 133 3.12 5.11 -9.90
CA ALA A 133 3.60 4.20 -10.94
C ALA A 133 4.09 2.87 -10.33
N GLY A 134 4.84 2.90 -9.22
CA GLY A 134 5.30 1.70 -8.51
C GLY A 134 4.17 0.83 -7.95
N LEU A 135 3.12 1.47 -7.40
CA LEU A 135 1.91 0.77 -6.96
C LEU A 135 1.20 0.07 -8.13
N GLU A 136 1.11 0.74 -9.28
CA GLU A 136 0.51 0.17 -10.47
C GLU A 136 1.35 -0.98 -11.05
N GLU A 137 2.66 -0.82 -11.14
CA GLU A 137 3.58 -1.87 -11.60
C GLU A 137 3.46 -3.13 -10.72
N SER A 138 3.50 -2.97 -9.39
CA SER A 138 3.34 -4.09 -8.46
C SER A 138 1.99 -4.79 -8.62
N ARG A 139 0.92 -4.05 -8.91
CA ARG A 139 -0.41 -4.63 -9.16
C ARG A 139 -0.43 -5.42 -10.47
N ILE A 140 0.08 -4.84 -11.56
CA ILE A 140 0.14 -5.49 -12.88
C ILE A 140 0.94 -6.79 -12.80
N ILE A 141 2.11 -6.77 -12.16
CA ILE A 141 2.93 -7.97 -11.97
C ILE A 141 2.14 -9.04 -11.23
N MET A 142 1.49 -8.71 -10.12
CA MET A 142 0.73 -9.69 -9.33
C MET A 142 -0.58 -10.15 -9.98
N GLU A 143 -1.16 -9.37 -10.90
CA GLU A 143 -2.30 -9.77 -11.74
C GLU A 143 -1.89 -10.82 -12.79
N ASP A 144 -0.65 -10.75 -13.31
CA ASP A 144 -0.10 -11.70 -14.27
C ASP A 144 0.45 -12.99 -13.61
N GLU A 145 0.71 -12.96 -12.29
CA GLU A 145 1.19 -14.12 -11.56
C GLU A 145 0.11 -15.23 -11.48
N PRO A 146 0.42 -16.46 -11.94
CA PRO A 146 -0.55 -17.55 -11.94
C PRO A 146 -0.98 -17.89 -10.52
N GLU A 147 -2.28 -17.98 -10.31
CA GLU A 147 -2.81 -18.46 -9.04
C GLU A 147 -2.39 -19.92 -8.79
N CYS A 148 -2.31 -20.30 -7.52
CA CYS A 148 -1.94 -21.65 -7.10
C CYS A 148 -3.11 -22.66 -7.17
N GLU A 149 -4.13 -22.42 -7.99
CA GLU A 149 -5.32 -23.30 -8.06
C GLU A 149 -4.95 -24.72 -8.49
N ASP A 150 -4.09 -24.89 -9.49
CA ASP A 150 -3.59 -26.21 -9.93
C ASP A 150 -2.84 -26.95 -8.81
N PHE A 151 -2.20 -26.23 -7.88
CA PHE A 151 -1.57 -26.85 -6.72
C PHE A 151 -2.63 -27.37 -5.73
N PHE A 152 -3.66 -26.57 -5.44
CA PHE A 152 -4.75 -26.97 -4.53
C PHE A 152 -5.63 -28.07 -5.12
N GLU A 153 -5.90 -28.05 -6.43
CA GLU A 153 -6.64 -29.11 -7.12
C GLU A 153 -5.90 -30.45 -7.05
N ARG A 154 -4.58 -30.46 -7.30
CA ARG A 154 -3.75 -31.66 -7.12
C ARG A 154 -3.76 -32.16 -5.68
N LEU A 155 -3.68 -31.25 -4.72
CA LEU A 155 -3.72 -31.61 -3.30
C LEU A 155 -5.09 -32.20 -2.90
N TYR A 156 -6.18 -31.68 -3.46
CA TYR A 156 -7.54 -32.17 -3.25
C TYR A 156 -7.72 -33.59 -3.78
N ASN A 157 -7.19 -33.88 -4.97
CA ASN A 157 -7.36 -35.19 -5.62
C ASN A 157 -6.43 -36.29 -5.07
N TRP A 158 -5.31 -35.91 -4.44
CA TRP A 158 -4.26 -36.85 -4.00
C TRP A 158 -4.76 -38.01 -3.12
N PRO A 159 -5.61 -37.81 -2.10
CA PRO A 159 -6.10 -38.91 -1.27
C PRO A 159 -6.91 -39.94 -2.08
N GLY A 160 -7.69 -39.48 -3.07
CA GLY A 160 -8.48 -40.35 -3.94
C GLY A 160 -7.61 -41.18 -4.86
N GLU A 161 -6.59 -40.55 -5.46
CA GLU A 161 -5.58 -41.22 -6.28
C GLU A 161 -4.75 -42.24 -5.49
N ALA A 162 -4.52 -41.97 -4.20
CA ALA A 162 -3.83 -42.88 -3.30
C ALA A 162 -4.70 -44.06 -2.81
N GLY A 163 -5.98 -44.11 -3.19
CA GLY A 163 -6.91 -45.16 -2.79
C GLY A 163 -7.33 -45.08 -1.32
N ALA A 164 -7.38 -43.87 -0.75
CA ALA A 164 -7.80 -43.67 0.63
C ALA A 164 -9.26 -44.12 0.86
N PRO A 165 -9.56 -44.80 1.98
CA PRO A 165 -10.91 -45.02 2.46
C PRO A 165 -11.79 -43.77 2.49
N GLU A 166 -13.10 -43.94 2.29
CA GLU A 166 -14.10 -42.86 2.21
C GLU A 166 -14.06 -41.88 3.40
N ARG A 167 -13.83 -42.40 4.61
CA ARG A 167 -13.71 -41.56 5.81
C ARG A 167 -12.48 -40.65 5.77
N GLU A 168 -11.36 -41.15 5.26
CA GLU A 168 -10.11 -40.41 5.17
C GLU A 168 -10.16 -39.39 4.02
N LEU A 169 -10.85 -39.72 2.92
CA LEU A 169 -11.19 -38.78 1.85
C LEU A 169 -11.94 -37.57 2.41
N ALA A 170 -13.05 -37.80 3.12
CA ALA A 170 -13.85 -36.71 3.68
C ALA A 170 -13.06 -35.82 4.68
N GLN A 171 -12.13 -36.41 5.44
CA GLN A 171 -11.26 -35.64 6.33
C GLN A 171 -10.20 -34.83 5.58
N ALA A 172 -9.65 -35.40 4.50
CA ALA A 172 -8.67 -34.72 3.67
C ALA A 172 -9.29 -33.55 2.90
N GLU A 173 -10.50 -33.71 2.35
CA GLU A 173 -11.24 -32.62 1.70
C GLU A 173 -11.39 -31.42 2.62
N VAL A 174 -11.91 -31.63 3.85
CA VAL A 174 -12.07 -30.56 4.85
C VAL A 174 -10.73 -29.92 5.22
N LEU A 175 -9.65 -30.71 5.30
CA LEU A 175 -8.32 -30.17 5.58
C LEU A 175 -7.83 -29.28 4.42
N VAL A 176 -7.97 -29.73 3.18
CA VAL A 176 -7.56 -28.98 1.98
C VAL A 176 -8.37 -27.69 1.85
N ASP A 177 -9.68 -27.73 2.09
CA ASP A 177 -10.55 -26.54 2.07
C ASP A 177 -10.10 -25.49 3.09
N ASN A 178 -9.75 -25.92 4.31
CA ASN A 178 -9.25 -25.02 5.36
C ASN A 178 -7.90 -24.41 4.98
N LEU A 179 -7.01 -25.20 4.39
CA LEU A 179 -5.70 -24.75 3.92
C LEU A 179 -5.82 -23.73 2.78
N HIS A 180 -6.64 -24.04 1.76
CA HIS A 180 -6.90 -23.14 0.63
C HIS A 180 -7.57 -21.84 1.07
N SER A 181 -8.57 -21.93 1.95
CA SER A 181 -9.25 -20.75 2.52
C SER A 181 -8.28 -19.86 3.31
N GLY A 182 -7.39 -20.46 4.09
CA GLY A 182 -6.34 -19.74 4.82
C GLY A 182 -5.38 -19.01 3.88
N TRP A 183 -4.94 -19.69 2.83
CA TRP A 183 -4.08 -19.13 1.79
C TRP A 183 -4.75 -18.00 1.02
N LYS A 184 -5.98 -18.20 0.52
CA LYS A 184 -6.78 -17.18 -0.19
C LYS A 184 -7.01 -15.93 0.65
N ARG A 185 -7.27 -16.08 1.94
CA ARG A 185 -7.39 -14.94 2.86
C ARG A 185 -6.09 -14.15 2.94
N CYS A 186 -4.94 -14.82 3.00
CA CYS A 186 -3.64 -14.18 3.00
C CYS A 186 -3.35 -13.47 1.67
N GLN A 187 -3.59 -14.14 0.54
CA GLN A 187 -3.46 -13.57 -0.80
C GLN A 187 -4.29 -12.29 -0.93
N LYS A 188 -5.59 -12.36 -0.60
CA LYS A 188 -6.49 -11.22 -0.69
C LYS A 188 -6.04 -10.05 0.19
N ALA A 189 -5.55 -10.32 1.40
CA ALA A 189 -5.05 -9.30 2.29
C ALA A 189 -3.80 -8.59 1.72
N GLY A 190 -2.90 -9.34 1.09
CA GLY A 190 -1.71 -8.77 0.46
C GLY A 190 -2.03 -7.98 -0.81
N LEU A 191 -2.86 -8.53 -1.71
CA LEU A 191 -3.26 -7.83 -2.94
C LEU A 191 -3.95 -6.49 -2.64
N ALA A 192 -4.76 -6.42 -1.57
CA ALA A 192 -5.39 -5.18 -1.14
C ALA A 192 -4.38 -4.09 -0.72
N LEU A 193 -3.15 -4.45 -0.32
CA LEU A 193 -2.10 -3.51 0.09
C LEU A 193 -1.32 -2.94 -1.11
N LEU A 194 -1.49 -3.48 -2.31
CA LEU A 194 -0.88 -2.95 -3.54
C LEU A 194 -1.60 -1.71 -4.09
N HIS A 195 -2.63 -1.24 -3.39
CA HIS A 195 -3.35 -0.02 -3.72
C HIS A 195 -2.88 1.16 -2.86
N PRO A 196 -3.15 2.41 -3.29
CA PRO A 196 -2.96 3.59 -2.46
C PRO A 196 -3.68 3.46 -1.11
N ALA A 197 -3.11 3.99 -0.03
CA ALA A 197 -3.67 3.80 1.31
C ALA A 197 -5.10 4.35 1.46
N ASN A 198 -5.47 5.35 0.64
CA ASN A 198 -6.81 5.93 0.61
C ASN A 198 -7.81 5.16 -0.27
N TYR A 199 -7.47 4.03 -0.90
CA TYR A 199 -8.30 3.32 -1.87
C TYR A 199 -9.73 3.00 -1.38
N ASP A 200 -9.88 2.60 -0.12
CA ASP A 200 -11.19 2.29 0.48
C ASP A 200 -11.83 3.49 1.19
N SER A 201 -11.22 4.68 1.09
CA SER A 201 -11.73 5.91 1.70
C SER A 201 -12.82 6.52 0.81
N PRO A 202 -13.84 7.18 1.40
CA PRO A 202 -14.74 8.05 0.64
C PRO A 202 -14.03 9.17 -0.14
N ASP A 203 -12.77 9.47 0.21
CA ASP A 203 -11.91 10.43 -0.49
C ASP A 203 -11.09 9.81 -1.62
N TYR A 204 -11.28 8.52 -1.93
CA TYR A 204 -10.65 7.90 -3.08
C TYR A 204 -11.25 8.49 -4.36
N ASP A 205 -10.41 9.16 -5.13
CA ASP A 205 -10.78 9.64 -6.46
C ASP A 205 -9.96 8.84 -7.49
N PRO A 206 -10.55 7.85 -8.19
CA PRO A 206 -9.83 7.07 -9.18
C PRO A 206 -9.38 7.91 -10.39
N SER A 207 -9.98 9.07 -10.64
CA SER A 207 -9.51 10.00 -11.69
C SER A 207 -8.15 10.61 -11.36
N LEU A 208 -7.74 10.56 -10.07
CA LEU A 208 -6.38 10.86 -9.67
C LEU A 208 -5.40 9.91 -10.38
N ILE A 209 -5.55 8.60 -10.27
CA ILE A 209 -4.58 7.67 -10.88
C ILE A 209 -4.51 7.89 -12.40
N ALA A 210 -5.66 8.01 -13.06
CA ALA A 210 -5.72 8.27 -14.50
C ALA A 210 -5.00 9.58 -14.90
N ALA A 211 -5.24 10.68 -14.19
CA ALA A 211 -4.64 11.98 -14.51
C ALA A 211 -3.14 12.09 -14.20
N LEU A 212 -2.54 11.14 -13.46
CA LEU A 212 -1.08 11.07 -13.30
C LEU A 212 -0.40 10.26 -14.40
N MET A 213 -1.15 9.36 -15.04
CA MET A 213 -0.64 8.43 -16.05
C MET A 213 -0.86 8.96 -17.48
N GLU A 214 -1.70 9.97 -17.65
CA GLU A 214 -1.86 10.70 -18.90
C GLU A 214 -0.87 11.88 -18.96
N GLU A 215 0.24 11.71 -19.67
CA GLU A 215 1.09 12.80 -20.20
C GLU A 215 0.46 13.45 -21.45
#